data_AF-A0A931SBE9-F1
#
_entry.id   AF-A0A931SBE9-F1
#
_cell.length_a   1.000
_cell.length_b   1.000
_cell.length_c   1.000
_cell.angle_alpha   90.00
_cell.angle_beta   90.00
_cell.angle_gamma   90.00
#
_symmetry.space_group_name_H-M   'P 1'
#
loop_
_entity.id
_entity.type
_entity.pdbx_description
1 polymer ?
#
loop_
_entity_poly.entity_id
_entity_poly.type
_entity_poly.pdbx_seq_one_letter_code
_entity_poly.pdbx_strand_id
1 'polypeptide(L)'
;MIGWLPVAVAAQGILGSAAVFDKLLLKKRSIDAWSYTFWFGILGGFAVLLLPFGFQATSLQVILLGIIAGVFFIASTFFLFAVLDKIEASETLPLIGSLSPIFTLLFSWLFLNTRLGIFDILGFLFLVATGFLLFFVEKKDFSARVLFYILGSSMFLAASHVASKIVFGQTSFITGFFWIKVGGVLFALSVLLSRRLRKDILEKSEHTAASNRWLYFLNRGYASLGSLFISGAIFLSEPALVDATQNLRYVIIFVLAWFVLRERFRGKVLAGKIVAAVLITIGLGWLTLGEYARNLPAVIEDRPIAWGVTFSDKFSSQLGLDWRNNFDAILTELKPKKLRLIAYWDEIERERGIYDFSVLDWQLERVGRSDPRPDVVLVMGLKTPRWPECHIPEWALGLTVEEREAALRKHLGAVVKQYRKNDAIKMWQIENEPYLMFGKCQRRGADFLEQEVNLVRSLDPSRRILMTDGGEFGLWAVVAKYGDVFGTTMYRKAYPTLIGPLFGVIEYPITPNYFRLKEQITRSIIPNPKQPFLVIELQGEPWSPKHLNETPYERQLEIFSPKYFRETIEYAKATGFEEYYLWGAEWWYWVKTAQGHPEYWDIGKSVLK
;
A
#
# COMPACT_ATOMS: atom_id res chain seq x y z
N MET A 1 -18.43 -1.13 -15.11
CA MET A 1 -17.31 -1.09 -16.07
C MET A 1 -16.37 -2.25 -15.76
N ILE A 2 -15.80 -2.91 -16.76
CA ILE A 2 -14.82 -4.00 -16.55
C ILE A 2 -13.50 -3.35 -16.09
N GLY A 3 -12.94 -3.82 -14.96
CA GLY A 3 -11.64 -3.36 -14.45
C GLY A 3 -10.46 -3.78 -15.35
N TRP A 4 -9.30 -3.15 -15.17
CA TRP A 4 -8.12 -3.46 -15.99
C TRP A 4 -7.53 -4.84 -15.67
N LEU A 5 -7.59 -5.28 -14.41
CA LEU A 5 -6.94 -6.49 -13.93
C LEU A 5 -7.53 -7.76 -14.58
N PRO A 6 -8.87 -7.96 -14.68
CA PRO A 6 -9.43 -9.07 -15.44
C PRO A 6 -9.00 -9.10 -16.91
N VAL A 7 -8.90 -7.93 -17.57
CA VAL A 7 -8.43 -7.82 -18.95
C VAL A 7 -6.97 -8.24 -19.07
N ALA A 8 -6.11 -7.79 -18.15
CA ALA A 8 -4.71 -8.18 -18.10
C ALA A 8 -4.53 -9.69 -17.84
N VAL A 9 -5.26 -10.25 -16.87
CA VAL A 9 -5.21 -11.69 -16.56
C VAL A 9 -5.65 -12.53 -17.76
N ALA A 10 -6.75 -12.16 -18.43
CA ALA A 10 -7.21 -12.82 -19.65
C ALA A 10 -6.15 -12.73 -20.76
N ALA A 11 -5.50 -11.58 -20.92
CA ALA A 11 -4.43 -11.39 -21.89
C ALA A 11 -3.26 -12.36 -21.64
N GLN A 12 -2.81 -12.52 -20.40
CA GLN A 12 -1.74 -13.47 -20.06
C GLN A 12 -2.17 -14.92 -20.23
N GLY A 13 -3.44 -15.24 -19.91
CA GLY A 13 -4.12 -16.49 -20.24
C GLY A 13 -3.95 -16.87 -21.71
N ILE A 14 -4.35 -15.94 -22.57
CA ILE A 14 -4.30 -16.08 -24.03
C ILE A 14 -2.86 -16.26 -24.51
N LEU A 15 -1.96 -15.36 -24.11
CA LEU A 15 -0.56 -15.38 -24.56
C LEU A 15 0.20 -16.63 -24.07
N GLY A 16 -0.06 -17.07 -22.84
CA GLY A 16 0.57 -18.26 -22.25
C GLY A 16 0.11 -19.55 -22.91
N SER A 17 -1.19 -19.70 -23.13
CA SER A 17 -1.74 -20.86 -23.85
C SER A 17 -1.32 -20.89 -25.32
N ALA A 18 -1.31 -19.74 -26.00
CA ALA A 18 -0.82 -19.63 -27.36
C ALA A 18 0.65 -20.06 -27.51
N ALA A 19 1.51 -19.75 -26.53
CA ALA A 19 2.90 -20.17 -26.53
C ALA A 19 3.07 -21.70 -26.43
N VAL A 20 2.17 -22.39 -25.71
CA VAL A 20 2.17 -23.86 -25.60
C VAL A 20 1.67 -24.50 -26.89
N PHE A 21 0.62 -23.94 -27.51
CA PHE A 21 0.15 -24.41 -28.81
C PHE A 21 1.19 -24.20 -29.91
N ASP A 22 1.96 -23.11 -29.87
CA ASP A 22 3.10 -22.91 -30.77
C ASP A 22 4.12 -24.05 -30.66
N LYS A 23 4.38 -24.57 -29.45
CA LYS A 23 5.29 -25.71 -29.22
C LYS A 23 4.74 -27.03 -29.77
N LEU A 24 3.42 -27.22 -29.78
CA LEU A 24 2.76 -28.38 -30.36
C LEU A 24 2.73 -28.35 -31.90
N LEU A 25 2.52 -27.16 -32.47
CA LEU A 25 2.25 -27.02 -33.90
C LEU A 25 3.52 -26.97 -34.76
N LEU A 26 4.66 -26.56 -34.20
CA LEU A 26 5.93 -26.36 -34.93
C LEU A 26 6.89 -27.56 -34.80
N LYS A 27 7.36 -28.13 -35.92
CA LYS A 27 8.43 -29.14 -35.93
C LYS A 27 9.80 -28.46 -35.93
N LYS A 28 10.60 -28.69 -34.86
CA LYS A 28 11.99 -28.23 -34.60
C LYS A 28 12.30 -26.78 -35.04
N ARG A 29 12.35 -25.86 -34.08
CA ARG A 29 12.60 -24.42 -34.27
C ARG A 29 14.07 -24.13 -34.61
N SER A 30 14.32 -23.43 -35.72
CA SER A 30 15.37 -22.41 -35.77
C SER A 30 14.67 -21.05 -35.78
N ILE A 31 15.04 -20.16 -34.85
CA ILE A 31 14.44 -18.82 -34.74
C ILE A 31 15.42 -17.83 -35.36
N ASP A 32 15.15 -17.34 -36.56
CA ASP A 32 15.89 -16.18 -37.07
C ASP A 32 15.26 -14.89 -36.51
N ALA A 33 16.01 -14.18 -35.66
CA ALA A 33 15.49 -13.03 -34.93
C ALA A 33 14.91 -11.95 -35.85
N TRP A 34 15.57 -11.64 -36.97
CA TRP A 34 15.12 -10.61 -37.92
C TRP A 34 13.87 -11.05 -38.70
N SER A 35 13.85 -12.29 -39.18
CA SER A 35 12.70 -12.83 -39.92
C SER A 35 11.45 -12.91 -39.06
N TYR A 36 11.57 -13.37 -37.81
CA TYR A 36 10.44 -13.38 -36.87
C TYR A 36 9.97 -11.97 -36.51
N THR A 37 10.90 -11.02 -36.28
CA THR A 37 10.57 -9.61 -36.01
C THR A 37 9.80 -8.99 -37.16
N PHE A 38 10.26 -9.21 -38.40
CA PHE A 38 9.62 -8.69 -39.59
C PHE A 38 8.17 -9.16 -39.71
N TRP A 39 7.95 -10.49 -39.70
CA TRP A 39 6.61 -11.04 -39.85
C TRP A 39 5.70 -10.67 -38.68
N PHE A 40 6.24 -10.62 -37.45
CA PHE A 40 5.49 -10.15 -36.30
C PHE A 40 5.05 -8.69 -36.42
N GLY A 41 5.93 -7.81 -36.93
CA GLY A 41 5.60 -6.40 -37.16
C GLY A 41 4.55 -6.20 -38.26
N ILE A 42 4.63 -6.95 -39.36
CA ILE A 42 3.64 -6.89 -40.46
C ILE A 42 2.24 -7.29 -39.99
N LEU A 43 2.11 -8.24 -39.05
CA LEU A 43 0.82 -8.61 -38.49
C LEU A 43 0.07 -7.39 -37.91
N GLY A 44 0.77 -6.35 -37.43
CA GLY A 44 0.17 -5.11 -36.94
C GLY A 44 -0.78 -4.42 -37.94
N GLY A 45 -0.67 -4.72 -39.24
CA GLY A 45 -1.59 -4.22 -40.28
C GLY A 45 -3.07 -4.55 -40.02
N PHE A 46 -3.39 -5.57 -39.21
CA PHE A 46 -4.78 -5.88 -38.84
C PHE A 46 -5.50 -4.69 -38.17
N ALA A 47 -4.77 -3.75 -37.57
CA ALA A 47 -5.35 -2.59 -36.91
C ALA A 47 -6.18 -1.70 -37.86
N VAL A 48 -5.96 -1.77 -39.18
CA VAL A 48 -6.79 -1.10 -40.19
C VAL A 48 -8.25 -1.56 -40.10
N LEU A 49 -8.49 -2.85 -39.79
CA LEU A 49 -9.84 -3.42 -39.64
C LEU A 49 -10.60 -2.82 -38.45
N LEU A 50 -9.90 -2.19 -37.51
CA LEU A 50 -10.50 -1.58 -36.33
C LEU A 50 -10.98 -0.13 -36.57
N LEU A 51 -10.54 0.52 -37.66
CA LEU A 51 -10.84 1.93 -37.94
C LEU A 51 -12.35 2.25 -37.93
N PRO A 52 -13.25 1.42 -38.50
CA PRO A 52 -14.69 1.71 -38.51
C PRO A 52 -15.33 1.77 -37.12
N PHE A 53 -14.67 1.25 -36.08
CA PHE A 53 -15.22 1.09 -34.74
C PHE A 53 -14.90 2.25 -33.78
N GLY A 54 -14.33 3.35 -34.26
CA GLY A 54 -14.11 4.55 -33.43
C GLY A 54 -12.80 5.29 -33.66
N PHE A 55 -12.28 5.29 -34.89
CA PHE A 55 -11.17 6.16 -35.26
C PHE A 55 -11.56 7.63 -35.22
N GLN A 56 -10.69 8.46 -34.67
CA GLN A 56 -10.86 9.90 -34.53
C GLN A 56 -9.58 10.59 -35.01
N ALA A 57 -9.72 11.76 -35.65
CA ALA A 57 -8.56 12.58 -35.97
C ALA A 57 -7.86 13.03 -34.68
N THR A 58 -6.54 13.06 -34.68
CA THR A 58 -5.72 13.48 -33.54
C THR A 58 -4.55 14.34 -34.00
N SER A 59 -3.86 14.97 -33.05
CA SER A 59 -2.75 15.89 -33.35
C SER A 59 -1.54 15.16 -33.92
N LEU A 60 -0.74 15.86 -34.73
CA LEU A 60 0.50 15.31 -35.29
C LEU A 60 1.45 14.81 -34.21
N GLN A 61 1.51 15.50 -33.05
CA GLN A 61 2.34 15.09 -31.92
C GLN A 61 1.96 13.70 -31.39
N VAL A 62 0.65 13.44 -31.25
CA VAL A 62 0.15 12.14 -30.78
C VAL A 62 0.37 11.05 -31.83
N ILE A 63 0.22 11.37 -33.12
CA ILE A 63 0.53 10.45 -34.22
C ILE A 63 2.00 10.03 -34.18
N LEU A 64 2.92 11.01 -34.10
CA LEU A 64 4.36 10.75 -34.04
C LEU A 64 4.72 9.92 -32.81
N LEU A 65 4.13 10.23 -31.65
CA LEU A 65 4.36 9.46 -30.42
C LEU A 65 3.82 8.02 -30.54
N GLY A 66 2.66 7.83 -31.16
CA GLY A 66 2.13 6.49 -31.48
C GLY A 66 3.08 5.71 -32.37
N ILE A 67 3.59 6.34 -33.43
CA ILE A 67 4.59 5.71 -34.31
C ILE A 67 5.84 5.29 -33.52
N ILE A 68 6.38 6.18 -32.67
CA ILE A 68 7.54 5.87 -31.81
C ILE A 68 7.24 4.70 -30.86
N ALA A 69 6.07 4.69 -30.23
CA ALA A 69 5.66 3.60 -29.36
C ALA A 69 5.62 2.25 -30.11
N GLY A 70 5.13 2.25 -31.35
CA GLY A 70 5.13 1.10 -32.25
C GLY A 70 6.53 0.63 -32.65
N VAL A 71 7.42 1.56 -32.97
CA VAL A 71 8.82 1.29 -33.28
C VAL A 71 9.51 0.61 -32.09
N PHE A 72 9.35 1.17 -30.88
CA PHE A 72 9.90 0.57 -29.67
C PHE A 72 9.32 -0.82 -29.38
N PHE A 73 8.03 -1.04 -29.66
CA PHE A 73 7.42 -2.37 -29.50
C PHE A 73 8.07 -3.41 -30.41
N ILE A 74 8.30 -3.10 -31.68
CA ILE A 74 8.92 -4.07 -32.58
C ILE A 74 10.42 -4.22 -32.29
N ALA A 75 11.11 -3.14 -31.92
CA ALA A 75 12.49 -3.22 -31.45
C ALA A 75 12.62 -4.15 -30.23
N SER A 76 11.70 -4.09 -29.26
CA SER A 76 11.72 -5.01 -28.11
C SER A 76 11.54 -6.47 -28.54
N THR A 77 10.68 -6.73 -29.53
CA THR A 77 10.47 -8.09 -30.04
C THR A 77 11.68 -8.65 -30.78
N PHE A 78 12.48 -7.80 -31.44
CA PHE A 78 13.76 -8.22 -32.00
C PHE A 78 14.71 -8.75 -30.92
N PHE A 79 14.89 -7.98 -29.86
CA PHE A 79 15.73 -8.40 -28.73
C PHE A 79 15.20 -9.68 -28.08
N LEU A 80 13.88 -9.81 -27.94
CA LEU A 80 13.23 -11.03 -27.46
C LEU A 80 13.57 -12.25 -28.33
N PHE A 81 13.40 -12.16 -29.65
CA PHE A 81 13.71 -13.27 -30.55
C PHE A 81 15.21 -13.56 -30.61
N ALA A 82 16.08 -12.56 -30.44
CA ALA A 82 17.53 -12.75 -30.34
C ALA A 82 17.96 -13.49 -29.06
N VAL A 83 17.17 -13.44 -27.99
CA VAL A 83 17.34 -14.30 -26.80
C VAL A 83 16.89 -15.72 -27.11
N LEU A 84 15.69 -15.88 -27.70
CA LEU A 84 15.10 -17.18 -28.00
C LEU A 84 15.84 -18.00 -29.06
N ASP A 85 16.64 -17.34 -29.91
CA ASP A 85 17.58 -18.01 -30.83
C ASP A 85 18.75 -18.68 -30.09
N LYS A 86 19.03 -18.27 -28.85
CA LYS A 86 20.23 -18.70 -28.11
C LYS A 86 19.96 -19.60 -26.92
N ILE A 87 18.85 -19.37 -26.22
CA ILE A 87 18.51 -20.06 -24.97
C ILE A 87 17.03 -20.39 -24.96
N GLU A 88 16.67 -21.45 -24.22
CA GLU A 88 15.29 -21.84 -24.00
C GLU A 88 14.45 -20.74 -23.33
N ALA A 89 13.19 -20.68 -23.72
CA ALA A 89 12.25 -19.66 -23.27
C ALA A 89 11.98 -19.71 -21.75
N SER A 90 11.96 -20.91 -21.15
CA SER A 90 11.65 -21.06 -19.72
C SER A 90 12.74 -20.48 -18.82
N GLU A 91 13.99 -20.46 -19.31
CA GLU A 91 15.15 -20.02 -18.53
C GLU A 91 15.29 -18.49 -18.49
N THR A 92 14.88 -17.77 -19.54
CA THR A 92 15.23 -16.35 -19.70
C THR A 92 14.05 -15.38 -19.78
N LEU A 93 12.88 -15.84 -20.24
CA LEU A 93 11.70 -14.98 -20.35
C LEU A 93 11.15 -14.47 -19.00
N PRO A 94 11.19 -15.25 -17.89
CA PRO A 94 10.79 -14.74 -16.57
C PRO A 94 11.57 -13.50 -16.13
N LEU A 95 12.85 -13.39 -16.55
CA LEU A 95 13.66 -12.22 -16.25
C LEU A 95 13.20 -10.98 -17.03
N ILE A 96 12.83 -11.12 -18.30
CA ILE A 96 12.20 -10.03 -19.08
C ILE A 96 10.87 -9.59 -18.42
N GLY A 97 10.06 -10.57 -17.99
CA GLY A 97 8.80 -10.32 -17.30
C GLY A 97 8.95 -9.65 -15.92
N SER A 98 10.17 -9.54 -15.39
CA SER A 98 10.47 -8.86 -14.13
C SER A 98 11.18 -7.52 -14.34
N LEU A 99 12.14 -7.47 -15.26
CA LEU A 99 12.86 -6.24 -15.60
C LEU A 99 12.00 -5.24 -16.37
N SER A 100 11.14 -5.69 -17.29
CA SER A 100 10.25 -4.79 -18.04
C SER A 100 9.34 -4.00 -17.10
N PRO A 101 8.57 -4.60 -16.17
CA PRO A 101 7.75 -3.83 -15.23
C PRO A 101 8.54 -2.81 -14.39
N ILE A 102 9.78 -3.13 -13.99
CA ILE A 102 10.65 -2.21 -13.23
C ILE A 102 11.01 -0.99 -14.09
N PHE A 103 11.45 -1.20 -15.33
CA PHE A 103 11.71 -0.10 -16.26
C PHE A 103 10.43 0.68 -16.58
N THR A 104 9.30 -0.01 -16.75
CA THR A 104 7.99 0.62 -16.99
C THR A 104 7.60 1.51 -15.80
N LEU A 105 7.81 1.07 -14.55
CA LEU A 105 7.56 1.87 -13.36
C LEU A 105 8.47 3.09 -13.30
N LEU A 106 9.77 2.92 -13.56
CA LEU A 106 10.74 4.02 -13.61
C LEU A 106 10.34 5.07 -14.65
N PHE A 107 10.01 4.63 -15.87
CA PHE A 107 9.59 5.53 -16.94
C PHE A 107 8.22 6.15 -16.67
N SER A 108 7.29 5.42 -16.05
CA SER A 108 5.98 5.97 -15.65
C SER A 108 6.16 7.06 -14.58
N TRP A 109 7.05 6.85 -13.62
CA TRP A 109 7.41 7.89 -12.64
C TRP A 109 8.02 9.12 -13.33
N LEU A 110 8.94 8.95 -14.27
CA LEU A 110 9.61 10.04 -15.00
C LEU A 110 8.68 10.82 -15.95
N PHE A 111 7.81 10.13 -16.70
CA PHE A 111 7.05 10.73 -17.81
C PHE A 111 5.55 10.90 -17.53
N LEU A 112 4.98 10.15 -16.57
CA LEU A 112 3.55 10.20 -16.23
C LEU A 112 3.31 10.75 -14.81
N ASN A 113 4.37 11.02 -14.03
CA ASN A 113 4.29 11.36 -12.60
C ASN A 113 3.50 10.32 -11.77
N THR A 114 3.55 9.05 -12.18
CA THR A 114 2.79 7.97 -11.52
C THR A 114 3.17 7.85 -10.04
N ARG A 115 2.16 7.76 -9.18
CA ARG A 115 2.28 7.40 -7.76
C ARG A 115 1.40 6.21 -7.46
N LEU A 116 2.03 5.08 -7.12
CA LEU A 116 1.31 3.86 -6.76
C LEU A 116 0.87 3.90 -5.29
N GLY A 117 -0.36 3.50 -5.01
CA GLY A 117 -0.83 3.29 -3.64
C GLY A 117 -0.21 2.03 -3.04
N ILE A 118 -0.32 1.87 -1.71
CA ILE A 118 0.25 0.72 -1.00
C ILE A 118 -0.22 -0.64 -1.56
N PHE A 119 -1.48 -0.74 -1.99
CA PHE A 119 -1.99 -1.95 -2.64
C PHE A 119 -1.27 -2.26 -3.95
N ASP A 120 -1.09 -1.25 -4.78
CA ASP A 120 -0.47 -1.42 -6.09
C ASP A 120 1.03 -1.75 -5.95
N ILE A 121 1.74 -1.12 -5.00
CA ILE A 121 3.15 -1.40 -4.71
C ILE A 121 3.35 -2.85 -4.27
N LEU A 122 2.60 -3.31 -3.27
CA LEU A 122 2.77 -4.67 -2.75
C LEU A 122 2.40 -5.73 -3.80
N GLY A 123 1.31 -5.51 -4.54
CA GLY A 123 0.92 -6.38 -5.65
C GLY A 123 2.00 -6.45 -6.73
N PHE A 124 2.55 -5.30 -7.12
CA PHE A 124 3.67 -5.20 -8.06
C PHE A 124 4.90 -5.95 -7.57
N LEU A 125 5.31 -5.78 -6.30
CA LEU A 125 6.48 -6.44 -5.72
C LEU A 125 6.34 -7.97 -5.73
N PHE A 126 5.19 -8.52 -5.35
CA PHE A 126 4.95 -9.97 -5.40
C PHE A 126 5.03 -10.52 -6.83
N LEU A 127 4.43 -9.81 -7.79
CA LEU A 127 4.44 -10.21 -9.20
C LEU A 127 5.85 -10.16 -9.80
N VAL A 128 6.62 -9.11 -9.53
CA VAL A 128 8.00 -8.96 -10.02
C VAL A 128 8.94 -9.96 -9.35
N ALA A 129 8.85 -10.14 -8.03
CA ALA A 129 9.65 -11.13 -7.30
C ALA A 129 9.47 -12.55 -7.85
N THR A 130 8.28 -12.86 -8.36
CA THR A 130 7.99 -14.16 -8.95
C THR A 130 8.83 -14.46 -10.20
N GLY A 131 9.00 -13.52 -11.12
CA GLY A 131 9.79 -13.79 -12.32
C GLY A 131 11.29 -13.92 -12.02
N PHE A 132 11.81 -13.19 -11.02
CA PHE A 132 13.16 -13.43 -10.49
C PHE A 132 13.29 -14.81 -9.86
N LEU A 133 12.33 -15.25 -9.04
CA LEU A 133 12.32 -16.59 -8.46
C LEU A 133 12.35 -17.67 -9.55
N LEU A 134 11.49 -17.55 -10.56
CA LEU A 134 11.46 -18.48 -11.69
C LEU A 134 12.81 -18.52 -12.43
N PHE A 135 13.42 -17.36 -12.66
CA PHE A 135 14.75 -17.26 -13.28
C PHE A 135 15.84 -17.95 -12.44
N PHE A 136 15.86 -17.74 -11.12
CA PHE A 136 16.91 -18.31 -10.26
C PHE A 136 16.79 -19.82 -10.03
N VAL A 137 15.60 -20.38 -10.24
CA VAL A 137 15.31 -21.79 -10.02
C VAL A 137 15.68 -22.66 -11.23
N GLU A 138 15.70 -22.11 -12.44
CA GLU A 138 16.13 -22.83 -13.64
C GLU A 138 17.66 -22.89 -13.78
N LYS A 139 18.15 -23.82 -14.62
CA LYS A 139 19.58 -23.94 -14.92
C LYS A 139 20.02 -22.74 -15.75
N LYS A 140 21.31 -22.40 -15.64
CA LYS A 140 21.86 -21.16 -16.18
C LYS A 140 22.89 -21.46 -17.26
N ASP A 141 22.53 -21.30 -18.53
CA ASP A 141 23.49 -21.02 -19.61
C ASP A 141 23.50 -19.52 -19.91
N PHE A 142 23.92 -18.72 -18.92
CA PHE A 142 23.80 -17.27 -18.96
C PHE A 142 25.10 -16.59 -19.41
N SER A 143 25.04 -15.76 -20.46
CA SER A 143 26.17 -14.97 -20.95
C SER A 143 25.88 -13.47 -20.92
N ALA A 144 26.93 -12.63 -20.86
CA ALA A 144 26.78 -11.16 -20.90
C ALA A 144 26.03 -10.68 -22.15
N ARG A 145 26.19 -11.38 -23.28
CA ARG A 145 25.49 -11.07 -24.54
C ARG A 145 23.99 -11.33 -24.45
N VAL A 146 23.58 -12.38 -23.74
CA VAL A 146 22.17 -12.69 -23.50
C VAL A 146 21.56 -11.65 -22.57
N LEU A 147 22.27 -11.26 -21.51
CA LEU A 147 21.83 -10.20 -20.60
C LEU A 147 21.58 -8.88 -21.35
N PHE A 148 22.49 -8.50 -22.26
CA PHE A 148 22.30 -7.32 -23.11
C PHE A 148 20.99 -7.36 -23.89
N TYR A 149 20.64 -8.49 -24.49
CA TYR A 149 19.37 -8.63 -25.22
C TYR A 149 18.15 -8.65 -24.30
N ILE A 150 18.25 -9.25 -23.11
CA ILE A 150 17.18 -9.20 -22.10
C ILE A 150 16.92 -7.76 -21.66
N LEU A 151 17.98 -7.00 -21.36
CA LEU A 151 17.88 -5.58 -20.99
C LEU A 151 17.29 -4.76 -22.14
N GLY A 152 17.76 -4.96 -23.37
CA GLY A 152 17.22 -4.30 -24.55
C GLY A 152 15.73 -4.57 -24.73
N SER A 153 15.31 -5.84 -24.67
CA SER A 153 13.90 -6.23 -24.77
C SER A 153 13.06 -5.57 -23.66
N SER A 154 13.55 -5.58 -22.43
CA SER A 154 12.82 -5.05 -21.28
C SER A 154 12.67 -3.53 -21.34
N MET A 155 13.74 -2.83 -21.73
CA MET A 155 13.77 -1.36 -21.80
C MET A 155 12.93 -0.81 -22.97
N PHE A 156 13.03 -1.41 -24.16
CA PHE A 156 12.21 -0.97 -25.30
C PHE A 156 10.74 -1.31 -25.11
N LEU A 157 10.42 -2.44 -24.46
CA LEU A 157 9.03 -2.77 -24.13
C LEU A 157 8.44 -1.75 -23.14
N ALA A 158 9.18 -1.43 -22.08
CA ALA A 158 8.80 -0.39 -21.11
C ALA A 158 8.57 0.98 -21.79
N ALA A 159 9.51 1.41 -22.63
CA ALA A 159 9.37 2.67 -23.37
C ALA A 159 8.14 2.67 -24.29
N SER A 160 7.88 1.55 -24.98
CA SER A 160 6.69 1.38 -25.82
C SER A 160 5.40 1.50 -25.01
N HIS A 161 5.31 0.82 -23.86
CA HIS A 161 4.09 0.82 -23.04
C HIS A 161 3.82 2.17 -22.37
N VAL A 162 4.86 2.87 -21.89
CA VAL A 162 4.71 4.24 -21.36
C VAL A 162 4.29 5.21 -22.46
N ALA A 163 4.95 5.17 -23.64
CA ALA A 163 4.55 6.00 -24.76
C ALA A 163 3.11 5.69 -25.23
N SER A 164 2.73 4.41 -25.25
CA SER A 164 1.36 3.98 -25.55
C SER A 164 0.36 4.56 -24.54
N LYS A 165 0.71 4.60 -23.25
CA LYS A 165 -0.15 5.20 -22.22
C LYS A 165 -0.36 6.70 -22.43
N ILE A 166 0.68 7.43 -22.81
CA ILE A 166 0.58 8.86 -23.13
C ILE A 166 -0.37 9.08 -24.32
N VAL A 167 -0.25 8.26 -25.36
CA VAL A 167 -1.15 8.30 -26.53
C VAL A 167 -2.59 8.01 -26.13
N PHE A 168 -2.80 6.96 -25.33
CA PHE A 168 -4.12 6.57 -24.84
C PHE A 168 -4.76 7.60 -23.91
N GLY A 169 -3.98 8.41 -23.20
CA GLY A 169 -4.48 9.53 -22.41
C GLY A 169 -5.03 10.68 -23.24
N GLN A 170 -4.78 10.71 -24.55
CA GLN A 170 -5.16 11.80 -25.46
C GLN A 170 -6.07 11.35 -26.62
N THR A 171 -6.40 10.06 -26.70
CA THR A 171 -7.14 9.50 -27.84
C THR A 171 -8.12 8.41 -27.43
N SER A 172 -9.05 8.05 -28.32
CA SER A 172 -9.80 6.80 -28.19
C SER A 172 -8.86 5.60 -28.28
N PHE A 173 -9.21 4.49 -27.62
CA PHE A 173 -8.43 3.25 -27.68
C PHE A 173 -8.10 2.84 -29.13
N ILE A 174 -9.09 2.87 -30.03
CA ILE A 174 -8.94 2.49 -31.44
C ILE A 174 -7.93 3.40 -32.15
N THR A 175 -8.02 4.71 -31.97
CA THR A 175 -7.12 5.69 -32.61
C THR A 175 -5.69 5.52 -32.13
N GLY A 176 -5.48 5.44 -30.82
CA GLY A 176 -4.16 5.24 -30.25
C GLY A 176 -3.55 3.91 -30.69
N PHE A 177 -4.33 2.82 -30.60
CA PHE A 177 -3.89 1.48 -30.98
C PHE A 177 -3.50 1.42 -32.46
N PHE A 178 -4.29 2.04 -33.34
CA PHE A 178 -3.98 2.12 -34.76
C PHE A 178 -2.61 2.75 -35.03
N TRP A 179 -2.34 3.96 -34.51
CA TRP A 179 -1.08 4.65 -34.75
C TRP A 179 0.14 3.92 -34.16
N ILE A 180 -0.05 3.25 -33.01
CA ILE A 180 0.97 2.37 -32.44
C ILE A 180 1.28 1.20 -33.38
N LYS A 181 0.26 0.54 -33.95
CA LYS A 181 0.50 -0.57 -34.88
C LYS A 181 1.10 -0.10 -36.21
N VAL A 182 0.72 1.08 -36.70
CA VAL A 182 1.37 1.70 -37.88
C VAL A 182 2.86 1.88 -37.65
N GLY A 183 3.29 2.38 -36.49
CA GLY A 183 4.71 2.51 -36.17
C GLY A 183 5.48 1.19 -36.23
N GLY A 184 4.87 0.11 -35.72
CA GLY A 184 5.46 -1.23 -35.78
C GLY A 184 5.58 -1.76 -37.22
N VAL A 185 4.55 -1.55 -38.05
CA VAL A 185 4.57 -1.92 -39.47
C VAL A 185 5.65 -1.13 -40.22
N LEU A 186 5.77 0.19 -39.97
CA LEU A 186 6.80 1.03 -40.58
C LEU A 186 8.21 0.56 -40.20
N PHE A 187 8.43 0.20 -38.94
CA PHE A 187 9.71 -0.39 -38.51
C PHE A 187 10.00 -1.69 -39.26
N ALA A 188 9.03 -2.61 -39.33
CA ALA A 188 9.20 -3.87 -40.06
C ALA A 188 9.53 -3.64 -41.54
N LEU A 189 8.83 -2.73 -42.22
CA LEU A 189 9.11 -2.38 -43.61
C LEU A 189 10.50 -1.76 -43.79
N SER A 190 10.97 -0.97 -42.82
CA SER A 190 12.31 -0.37 -42.85
C SER A 190 13.43 -1.41 -42.85
N VAL A 191 13.21 -2.58 -42.24
CA VAL A 191 14.19 -3.70 -42.24
C VAL A 191 14.48 -4.17 -43.67
N LEU A 192 13.51 -4.09 -44.57
CA LEU A 192 13.68 -4.47 -45.98
C LEU A 192 14.60 -3.50 -46.75
N LEU A 193 14.92 -2.32 -46.23
CA LEU A 193 15.88 -1.41 -46.87
C LEU A 193 17.30 -2.00 -46.89
N SER A 194 17.63 -2.86 -45.92
CA SER A 194 18.88 -3.61 -45.90
C SER A 194 18.82 -4.77 -46.89
N ARG A 195 19.68 -4.74 -47.92
CA ARG A 195 19.77 -5.80 -48.93
C ARG A 195 20.08 -7.18 -48.31
N ARG A 196 20.88 -7.21 -47.25
CA ARG A 196 21.22 -8.45 -46.52
C ARG A 196 20.01 -9.02 -45.81
N LEU A 197 19.34 -8.21 -44.98
CA LEU A 197 18.19 -8.66 -44.20
C LEU A 197 17.01 -9.03 -45.10
N ARG A 198 16.80 -8.30 -46.20
CA ARG A 198 15.78 -8.64 -47.19
C ARG A 198 15.97 -10.05 -47.76
N LYS A 199 17.21 -10.43 -48.11
CA LYS A 199 17.51 -11.79 -48.59
C LYS A 199 17.27 -12.82 -47.49
N ASP A 200 17.79 -12.59 -46.29
CA ASP A 200 17.64 -13.49 -45.14
C ASP A 200 16.16 -13.74 -44.79
N ILE A 201 15.32 -12.70 -44.81
CA ILE A 201 13.88 -12.80 -44.51
C ILE A 201 13.17 -13.65 -45.58
N LEU A 202 13.44 -13.40 -46.87
CA LEU A 202 12.79 -14.10 -47.97
C LEU A 202 13.22 -15.57 -48.03
N GLU A 203 14.53 -15.84 -47.97
CA GLU A 203 15.10 -17.20 -48.05
C GLU A 203 14.71 -18.06 -46.84
N LYS A 204 14.71 -17.49 -45.62
CA LYS A 204 14.38 -18.25 -44.40
C LYS A 204 12.88 -18.35 -44.13
N SER A 205 12.03 -17.59 -44.83
CA SER A 205 10.56 -17.65 -44.65
C SER A 205 9.94 -18.98 -45.09
N GLU A 206 10.63 -19.77 -45.91
CA GLU A 206 10.13 -21.05 -46.43
C GLU A 206 10.20 -22.24 -45.44
N HIS A 207 10.87 -22.09 -44.29
CA HIS A 207 11.16 -23.21 -43.38
C HIS A 207 10.38 -23.21 -42.04
N THR A 208 9.18 -22.63 -41.96
CA THR A 208 8.27 -22.93 -40.83
C THR A 208 7.47 -24.20 -41.13
N ALA A 209 8.03 -25.35 -40.76
CA ALA A 209 7.35 -26.65 -40.84
C ALA A 209 6.26 -26.78 -39.75
N ALA A 210 5.19 -25.98 -39.87
CA ALA A 210 3.99 -26.18 -39.07
C ALA A 210 3.31 -27.50 -39.50
N SER A 211 2.98 -28.34 -38.54
CA SER A 211 2.24 -29.59 -38.76
C SER A 211 0.87 -29.34 -39.41
N ASN A 212 0.20 -28.26 -39.01
CA ASN A 212 -1.05 -27.78 -39.59
C ASN A 212 -1.01 -26.25 -39.70
N ARG A 213 -0.91 -25.73 -40.93
CA ARG A 213 -0.82 -24.28 -41.22
C ARG A 213 -2.06 -23.51 -40.75
N TRP A 214 -3.26 -24.07 -40.90
CA TRP A 214 -4.50 -23.40 -40.48
C TRP A 214 -4.56 -23.20 -38.96
N LEU A 215 -4.30 -24.24 -38.19
CA LEU A 215 -4.26 -24.15 -36.72
C LEU A 215 -3.16 -23.19 -36.24
N TYR A 216 -2.03 -23.13 -36.93
CA TYR A 216 -0.98 -22.17 -36.63
C TYR A 216 -1.43 -20.72 -36.84
N PHE A 217 -2.07 -20.39 -37.96
CA PHE A 217 -2.60 -19.04 -38.21
C PHE A 217 -3.73 -18.67 -37.24
N LEU A 218 -4.62 -19.61 -36.90
CA LEU A 218 -5.62 -19.40 -35.85
C LEU A 218 -4.97 -19.08 -34.50
N ASN A 219 -3.91 -19.81 -34.13
CA ASN A 219 -3.16 -19.53 -32.90
C ASN A 219 -2.48 -18.15 -32.92
N ARG A 220 -1.99 -17.70 -34.09
CA ARG A 220 -1.45 -16.33 -34.25
C ARG A 220 -2.51 -15.26 -34.09
N GLY A 221 -3.72 -15.47 -34.63
CA GLY A 221 -4.87 -14.60 -34.38
C GLY A 221 -5.25 -14.55 -32.90
N TYR A 222 -5.30 -15.71 -32.26
CA TYR A 222 -5.54 -15.84 -30.82
C TYR A 222 -4.48 -15.11 -29.98
N ALA A 223 -3.19 -15.29 -30.26
CA ALA A 223 -2.12 -14.53 -29.61
C ALA A 223 -2.23 -13.01 -29.84
N SER A 224 -2.66 -12.58 -31.03
CA SER A 224 -2.87 -11.17 -31.36
C SER A 224 -4.02 -10.56 -30.54
N LEU A 225 -5.08 -11.33 -30.28
CA LEU A 225 -6.14 -10.93 -29.35
C LEU A 225 -5.60 -10.70 -27.93
N GLY A 226 -4.67 -11.55 -27.47
CA GLY A 226 -3.95 -11.35 -26.22
C GLY A 226 -3.18 -10.02 -26.19
N SER A 227 -2.46 -9.67 -27.28
CA SER A 227 -1.77 -8.37 -27.39
C SER A 227 -2.74 -7.18 -27.39
N LEU A 228 -3.91 -7.32 -28.02
CA LEU A 228 -4.97 -6.32 -27.97
C LEU A 228 -5.45 -6.11 -26.53
N PHE A 229 -5.64 -7.18 -25.76
CA PHE A 229 -6.05 -7.09 -24.36
C PHE A 229 -4.98 -6.46 -23.46
N ILE A 230 -3.68 -6.72 -23.70
CA ILE A 230 -2.60 -5.99 -23.01
C ILE A 230 -2.72 -4.49 -23.30
N SER A 231 -2.91 -4.11 -24.56
CA SER A 231 -3.07 -2.70 -24.94
C SER A 231 -4.32 -2.09 -24.27
N GLY A 232 -5.41 -2.85 -24.19
CA GLY A 232 -6.63 -2.44 -23.48
C GLY A 232 -6.42 -2.27 -21.97
N ALA A 233 -5.67 -3.16 -21.33
CA ALA A 233 -5.33 -3.02 -19.92
C ALA A 233 -4.44 -1.79 -19.66
N ILE A 234 -3.48 -1.51 -20.55
CA ILE A 234 -2.64 -0.28 -20.50
C ILE A 234 -3.51 0.97 -20.70
N PHE A 235 -4.48 0.92 -21.61
CA PHE A 235 -5.44 2.02 -21.78
C PHE A 235 -6.18 2.30 -20.45
N LEU A 236 -6.65 1.25 -19.77
CA LEU A 236 -7.44 1.34 -18.53
C LEU A 236 -6.64 1.67 -17.25
N SER A 237 -5.33 1.40 -17.19
CA SER A 237 -4.58 1.49 -15.92
C SER A 237 -3.09 1.84 -16.10
N GLU A 238 -2.34 1.80 -15.00
CA GLU A 238 -0.90 2.08 -14.97
C GLU A 238 -0.12 0.98 -15.72
N PRO A 239 0.73 1.33 -16.69
CA PRO A 239 1.41 0.34 -17.53
C PRO A 239 2.30 -0.62 -16.74
N ALA A 240 2.93 -0.13 -15.67
CA ALA A 240 3.80 -0.94 -14.82
C ALA A 240 3.06 -2.09 -14.13
N LEU A 241 1.80 -1.86 -13.70
CA LEU A 241 0.98 -2.89 -13.09
C LEU A 241 0.54 -3.94 -14.11
N VAL A 242 0.16 -3.50 -15.31
CA VAL A 242 -0.17 -4.39 -16.43
C VAL A 242 1.03 -5.25 -16.80
N ASP A 243 2.22 -4.65 -16.91
CA ASP A 243 3.45 -5.39 -17.21
C ASP A 243 3.81 -6.39 -16.13
N ALA A 244 3.63 -6.06 -14.84
CA ALA A 244 3.90 -7.00 -13.76
C ALA A 244 3.06 -8.29 -13.88
N THR A 245 1.86 -8.22 -14.48
CA THR A 245 1.05 -9.42 -14.73
C THR A 245 1.70 -10.40 -15.71
N GLN A 246 2.69 -10.00 -16.50
CA GLN A 246 3.37 -10.87 -17.48
C GLN A 246 3.93 -12.14 -16.86
N ASN A 247 4.30 -12.14 -15.58
CA ASN A 247 4.79 -13.35 -14.91
C ASN A 247 3.72 -14.44 -14.75
N LEU A 248 2.43 -14.09 -14.76
CA LEU A 248 1.32 -15.05 -14.81
C LEU A 248 1.39 -15.93 -16.07
N ARG A 249 1.82 -15.36 -17.20
CA ARG A 249 2.00 -16.08 -18.47
C ARG A 249 2.88 -17.32 -18.31
N TYR A 250 3.96 -17.22 -17.53
CA TYR A 250 4.91 -18.32 -17.34
C TYR A 250 4.36 -19.42 -16.44
N VAL A 251 3.53 -19.07 -15.46
CA VAL A 251 2.79 -20.07 -14.67
C VAL A 251 1.77 -20.81 -15.54
N ILE A 252 1.06 -20.11 -16.42
CA ILE A 252 0.14 -20.74 -17.39
C ILE A 252 0.90 -21.70 -18.30
N ILE A 253 2.04 -21.27 -18.85
CA ILE A 253 2.91 -22.13 -19.68
C ILE A 253 3.35 -23.36 -18.88
N PHE A 254 3.78 -23.19 -17.63
CA PHE A 254 4.18 -24.30 -16.76
C PHE A 254 3.03 -25.30 -16.53
N VAL A 255 1.85 -24.82 -16.15
CA VAL A 255 0.68 -25.67 -15.89
C VAL A 255 0.28 -26.43 -17.16
N LEU A 256 0.18 -25.74 -18.30
CA LEU A 256 -0.18 -26.37 -19.56
C LEU A 256 0.92 -27.30 -20.08
N ALA A 257 2.20 -26.97 -19.90
CA ALA A 257 3.30 -27.88 -20.23
C ALA A 257 3.24 -29.17 -19.40
N TRP A 258 2.87 -29.06 -18.13
CA TRP A 258 2.66 -30.23 -17.26
C TRP A 258 1.53 -31.13 -17.77
N PHE A 259 0.34 -30.57 -18.03
CA PHE A 259 -0.84 -31.37 -18.35
C PHE A 259 -0.97 -31.73 -19.83
N VAL A 260 -0.68 -30.79 -20.73
CA VAL A 260 -0.87 -30.94 -22.18
C VAL A 260 0.36 -31.57 -22.83
N LEU A 261 1.56 -31.08 -22.50
CA LEU A 261 2.81 -31.61 -23.07
C LEU A 261 3.35 -32.81 -22.28
N ARG A 262 2.76 -33.11 -21.11
CA ARG A 262 3.20 -34.17 -20.19
C ARG A 262 4.66 -34.02 -19.78
N GLU A 263 5.15 -32.78 -19.69
CA GLU A 263 6.49 -32.48 -19.20
C GLU A 263 6.60 -32.80 -17.70
N ARG A 264 7.70 -33.43 -17.31
CA ARG A 264 7.94 -33.82 -15.92
C ARG A 264 8.91 -32.85 -15.27
N PHE A 265 8.45 -32.08 -14.29
CA PHE A 265 9.32 -31.26 -13.45
C PHE A 265 9.56 -31.95 -12.11
N ARG A 266 10.77 -31.86 -11.56
CA ARG A 266 11.18 -32.55 -10.32
C ARG A 266 12.06 -31.66 -9.43
N GLY A 267 12.08 -31.97 -8.15
CA GLY A 267 12.99 -31.36 -7.17
C GLY A 267 12.80 -29.85 -7.02
N LYS A 268 13.93 -29.12 -6.95
CA LYS A 268 13.96 -27.66 -6.72
C LYS A 268 13.18 -26.87 -7.78
N VAL A 269 13.16 -27.34 -9.04
CA VAL A 269 12.44 -26.68 -10.13
C VAL A 269 10.93 -26.67 -9.89
N LEU A 270 10.37 -27.82 -9.50
CA LEU A 270 8.95 -27.93 -9.19
C LEU A 270 8.58 -27.09 -7.97
N ALA A 271 9.37 -27.18 -6.89
CA ALA A 271 9.13 -26.40 -5.68
C ALA A 271 9.13 -24.89 -5.97
N GLY A 272 10.11 -24.40 -6.73
CA GLY A 272 10.18 -22.99 -7.13
C GLY A 272 8.99 -22.54 -8.00
N LYS A 273 8.52 -23.37 -8.93
CA LYS A 273 7.34 -23.08 -9.75
C LYS A 273 6.03 -23.05 -8.93
N ILE A 274 5.92 -23.90 -7.90
CA ILE A 274 4.78 -23.87 -6.96
C ILE A 274 4.81 -22.58 -6.13
N VAL A 275 5.97 -22.23 -5.54
CA VAL A 275 6.12 -20.99 -4.77
C VAL A 275 5.82 -19.77 -5.66
N ALA A 276 6.29 -19.75 -6.91
CA ALA A 276 5.95 -18.72 -7.89
C ALA A 276 4.44 -18.60 -8.13
N ALA A 277 3.72 -19.72 -8.29
CA ALA A 277 2.27 -19.69 -8.45
C ALA A 277 1.54 -19.12 -7.22
N VAL A 278 2.02 -19.43 -6.01
CA VAL A 278 1.50 -18.86 -4.76
C VAL A 278 1.76 -17.35 -4.70
N LEU A 279 2.98 -16.90 -4.99
CA LEU A 279 3.33 -15.47 -4.99
C LEU A 279 2.50 -14.67 -6.00
N ILE A 280 2.27 -15.20 -7.21
CA ILE A 280 1.39 -14.57 -8.20
C ILE A 280 -0.05 -14.50 -7.68
N THR A 281 -0.55 -15.58 -7.07
CA THR A 281 -1.91 -15.61 -6.51
C THR A 281 -2.08 -14.55 -5.42
N ILE A 282 -1.10 -14.42 -4.52
CA ILE A 282 -1.06 -13.38 -3.49
C ILE A 282 -1.01 -11.99 -4.16
N GLY A 283 -0.11 -11.78 -5.13
CA GLY A 283 0.03 -10.49 -5.82
C GLY A 283 -1.25 -10.04 -6.54
N LEU A 284 -1.87 -10.93 -7.32
CA LEU A 284 -3.14 -10.64 -8.00
C LEU A 284 -4.29 -10.45 -7.02
N GLY A 285 -4.37 -11.26 -5.96
CA GLY A 285 -5.37 -11.11 -4.91
C GLY A 285 -5.24 -9.76 -4.21
N TRP A 286 -4.01 -9.31 -3.96
CA TRP A 286 -3.73 -8.01 -3.35
C TRP A 286 -4.10 -6.84 -4.26
N LEU A 287 -3.81 -6.92 -5.57
CA LEU A 287 -4.28 -5.93 -6.54
C LEU A 287 -5.80 -5.88 -6.65
N THR A 288 -6.47 -7.04 -6.63
CA THR A 288 -7.94 -7.16 -6.62
C THR A 288 -8.51 -6.49 -5.38
N LEU A 289 -7.89 -6.71 -4.22
CA LEU A 289 -8.27 -6.06 -2.97
C LEU A 289 -8.12 -4.54 -3.05
N GLY A 290 -7.05 -4.04 -3.68
CA GLY A 290 -6.86 -2.62 -3.95
C GLY A 290 -7.91 -2.02 -4.89
N GLU A 291 -8.29 -2.74 -5.95
CA GLU A 291 -9.41 -2.34 -6.82
C GLU A 291 -10.74 -2.30 -6.06
N TYR A 292 -11.01 -3.30 -5.22
CA TYR A 292 -12.20 -3.32 -4.37
C TYR A 292 -12.21 -2.12 -3.41
N ALA A 293 -11.09 -1.85 -2.74
CA ALA A 293 -10.94 -0.71 -1.84
C ALA A 293 -11.22 0.63 -2.56
N ARG A 294 -10.70 0.82 -3.77
CA ARG A 294 -10.95 2.04 -4.57
C ARG A 294 -12.42 2.22 -4.95
N ASN A 295 -13.14 1.11 -5.13
CA ASN A 295 -14.55 1.11 -5.53
C ASN A 295 -15.53 1.00 -4.35
N LEU A 296 -15.06 1.13 -3.10
CA LEU A 296 -15.95 1.21 -1.94
C LEU A 296 -16.93 2.38 -2.12
N PRO A 297 -18.21 2.21 -1.75
CA PRO A 297 -19.22 3.28 -1.86
C PRO A 297 -18.73 4.58 -1.23
N ALA A 298 -19.17 5.74 -1.73
CA ALA A 298 -18.86 7.01 -1.08
C ALA A 298 -19.35 7.01 0.38
N VAL A 299 -18.65 7.72 1.24
CA VAL A 299 -19.06 7.91 2.63
C VAL A 299 -20.19 8.93 2.67
N ILE A 300 -21.15 8.77 3.59
CA ILE A 300 -22.19 9.77 3.83
C ILE A 300 -21.52 11.00 4.48
N GLU A 301 -21.57 12.14 3.78
CA GLU A 301 -20.89 13.37 4.21
C GLU A 301 -21.53 13.98 5.46
N ASP A 302 -22.87 13.98 5.56
CA ASP A 302 -23.62 14.61 6.65
C ASP A 302 -23.83 13.72 7.88
N ARG A 303 -23.02 12.66 8.06
CA ARG A 303 -23.14 11.80 9.24
C ARG A 303 -22.73 12.57 10.50
N PRO A 304 -23.33 12.29 11.68
CA PRO A 304 -22.87 12.89 12.92
C PRO A 304 -21.44 12.42 13.24
N ILE A 305 -20.51 13.36 13.41
CA ILE A 305 -19.13 13.08 13.81
C ILE A 305 -18.88 13.69 15.18
N ALA A 306 -18.36 12.89 16.10
CA ALA A 306 -17.92 13.36 17.41
C ALA A 306 -16.39 13.52 17.43
N TRP A 307 -15.96 14.73 17.79
CA TRP A 307 -14.55 15.07 17.91
C TRP A 307 -14.13 15.19 19.37
N GLY A 308 -12.94 14.70 19.67
CA GLY A 308 -12.29 14.82 20.96
C GLY A 308 -10.81 15.18 20.83
N VAL A 309 -10.15 15.33 21.97
CA VAL A 309 -8.71 15.56 22.06
C VAL A 309 -8.08 14.62 23.08
N THR A 310 -6.80 14.32 22.89
CA THR A 310 -5.98 13.68 23.94
C THR A 310 -5.19 14.75 24.68
N PHE A 311 -5.05 14.61 26.00
CA PHE A 311 -4.25 15.51 26.82
C PHE A 311 -3.26 14.73 27.69
N SER A 312 -2.02 15.21 27.69
CA SER A 312 -0.91 14.78 28.53
C SER A 312 -0.29 15.98 29.24
N ASP A 313 -0.38 16.00 30.57
CA ASP A 313 0.28 16.99 31.42
C ASP A 313 1.81 16.89 31.33
N LYS A 314 2.33 15.66 31.22
CA LYS A 314 3.76 15.38 30.99
C LYS A 314 4.26 16.04 29.71
N PHE A 315 3.55 15.87 28.59
CA PHE A 315 3.95 16.50 27.32
C PHE A 315 3.77 18.02 27.34
N SER A 316 2.67 18.53 27.91
CA SER A 316 2.49 19.97 28.10
C SER A 316 3.67 20.59 28.88
N SER A 317 4.12 19.92 29.95
CA SER A 317 5.26 20.36 30.75
C SER A 317 6.58 20.27 29.98
N GLN A 318 6.78 19.24 29.14
CA GLN A 318 7.95 19.11 28.26
C GLN A 318 8.07 20.25 27.23
N LEU A 319 6.94 20.82 26.79
CA LEU A 319 6.90 22.02 25.94
C LEU A 319 7.20 23.32 26.69
N GLY A 320 7.43 23.25 28.01
CA GLY A 320 7.68 24.41 28.88
C GLY A 320 6.40 25.18 29.26
N LEU A 321 5.22 24.58 29.11
CA LEU A 321 3.95 25.20 29.46
C LEU A 321 3.54 24.88 30.90
N ASP A 322 2.75 25.77 31.51
CA ASP A 322 1.92 25.42 32.65
C ASP A 322 0.79 24.50 32.17
N TRP A 323 0.85 23.23 32.55
CA TRP A 323 -0.11 22.23 32.09
C TRP A 323 -1.53 22.48 32.61
N ARG A 324 -1.72 23.14 33.75
CA ARG A 324 -3.06 23.47 34.27
C ARG A 324 -3.70 24.56 33.43
N ASN A 325 -2.94 25.61 33.09
CA ASN A 325 -3.42 26.67 32.20
C ASN A 325 -3.74 26.14 30.80
N ASN A 326 -2.90 25.24 30.27
CA ASN A 326 -3.16 24.57 29.00
C ASN A 326 -4.43 23.72 29.05
N PHE A 327 -4.57 22.87 30.07
CA PHE A 327 -5.76 22.05 30.28
C PHE A 327 -7.03 22.90 30.39
N ASP A 328 -6.99 23.99 31.15
CA ASP A 328 -8.10 24.92 31.30
C ASP A 328 -8.43 25.62 29.98
N ALA A 329 -7.45 26.03 29.20
CA ALA A 329 -7.67 26.62 27.88
C ALA A 329 -8.33 25.62 26.93
N ILE A 330 -7.93 24.35 26.95
CA ILE A 330 -8.56 23.28 26.16
C ILE A 330 -10.04 23.14 26.57
N LEU A 331 -10.32 23.02 27.87
CA LEU A 331 -11.71 22.83 28.34
C LEU A 331 -12.61 24.06 28.10
N THR A 332 -12.07 25.27 28.25
CA THR A 332 -12.87 26.50 28.22
C THR A 332 -12.97 27.14 26.84
N GLU A 333 -11.91 27.07 26.02
CA GLU A 333 -11.88 27.66 24.69
C GLU A 333 -12.20 26.68 23.57
N LEU A 334 -11.64 25.45 23.62
CA LEU A 334 -11.91 24.41 22.62
C LEU A 334 -13.21 23.66 22.91
N LYS A 335 -13.59 23.54 24.19
CA LYS A 335 -14.85 22.93 24.66
C LYS A 335 -15.12 21.54 24.04
N PRO A 336 -14.16 20.60 24.10
CA PRO A 336 -14.34 19.29 23.48
C PRO A 336 -15.51 18.54 24.14
N LYS A 337 -16.27 17.78 23.36
CA LYS A 337 -17.31 16.86 23.88
C LYS A 337 -16.73 15.54 24.36
N LYS A 338 -15.51 15.21 23.93
CA LYS A 338 -14.79 13.98 24.26
C LYS A 338 -13.35 14.30 24.62
N LEU A 339 -12.83 13.66 25.66
CA LEU A 339 -11.48 13.88 26.16
C LEU A 339 -10.81 12.53 26.48
N ARG A 340 -9.55 12.37 26.09
CA ARG A 340 -8.73 11.22 26.49
C ARG A 340 -7.67 11.69 27.47
N LEU A 341 -7.70 11.13 28.68
CA LEU A 341 -6.76 11.39 29.77
C LEU A 341 -5.92 10.14 30.05
N ILE A 342 -4.74 10.34 30.65
CA ILE A 342 -3.72 9.30 30.77
C ILE A 342 -3.36 9.08 32.23
N ALA A 343 -3.43 7.82 32.67
CA ALA A 343 -2.91 7.38 33.96
C ALA A 343 -1.51 6.81 33.79
N TYR A 344 -0.49 7.67 33.93
CA TYR A 344 0.90 7.28 33.84
C TYR A 344 1.34 6.48 35.07
N TRP A 345 1.80 5.24 34.86
CA TRP A 345 2.22 4.37 35.97
C TRP A 345 3.46 4.92 36.69
N ASP A 346 4.43 5.45 35.95
CA ASP A 346 5.64 6.05 36.51
C ASP A 346 5.40 7.32 37.36
N GLU A 347 4.31 8.05 37.11
CA GLU A 347 3.94 9.23 37.90
C GLU A 347 3.00 8.92 39.07
N ILE A 348 2.06 8.00 38.88
CA ILE A 348 1.09 7.63 39.91
C ILE A 348 1.71 6.76 41.00
N GLU A 349 2.66 5.88 40.65
CA GLU A 349 3.32 4.96 41.59
C GLU A 349 4.84 5.12 41.52
N ARG A 350 5.33 6.33 41.81
CA ARG A 350 6.77 6.66 41.86
C ARG A 350 7.54 5.76 42.83
N GLU A 351 6.91 5.42 43.94
CA GLU A 351 7.41 4.47 44.93
C GLU A 351 6.45 3.29 45.05
N ARG A 352 6.99 2.07 45.15
CA ARG A 352 6.20 0.84 45.12
C ARG A 352 5.12 0.83 46.22
N GLY A 353 3.86 0.77 45.82
CA GLY A 353 2.71 0.71 46.71
C GLY A 353 2.26 2.06 47.29
N ILE A 354 2.92 3.17 46.95
CA ILE A 354 2.50 4.53 47.34
C ILE A 354 1.94 5.20 46.10
N TYR A 355 0.63 5.51 46.13
CA TYR A 355 -0.09 6.07 45.00
C TYR A 355 -0.33 7.58 45.19
N ASP A 356 0.07 8.38 44.20
CA ASP A 356 -0.25 9.80 44.08
C ASP A 356 -1.21 10.03 42.91
N PHE A 357 -2.47 10.30 43.22
CA PHE A 357 -3.51 10.57 42.23
C PHE A 357 -3.77 12.06 42.01
N SER A 358 -3.03 12.96 42.68
CA SER A 358 -3.35 14.38 42.77
C SER A 358 -3.50 15.10 41.43
N VAL A 359 -2.69 14.73 40.43
CA VAL A 359 -2.77 15.30 39.07
C VAL A 359 -4.07 14.91 38.37
N LEU A 360 -4.39 13.62 38.36
CA LEU A 360 -5.61 13.09 37.73
C LEU A 360 -6.87 13.49 38.50
N ASP A 361 -6.82 13.51 39.84
CA ASP A 361 -7.91 14.00 40.68
C ASP A 361 -8.23 15.45 40.29
N TRP A 362 -7.21 16.31 40.16
CA TRP A 362 -7.39 17.69 39.72
C TRP A 362 -7.99 17.79 38.31
N GLN A 363 -7.48 17.02 37.34
CA GLN A 363 -7.99 17.02 35.97
C GLN A 363 -9.46 16.59 35.91
N LEU A 364 -9.82 15.51 36.60
CA LEU A 364 -11.17 14.96 36.61
C LEU A 364 -12.15 15.84 37.39
N GLU A 365 -11.73 16.47 38.49
CA GLU A 365 -12.52 17.50 39.16
C GLU A 365 -12.77 18.70 38.25
N ARG A 366 -11.76 19.14 37.51
CA ARG A 366 -11.87 20.27 36.59
C ARG A 366 -12.81 19.96 35.43
N VAL A 367 -12.76 18.75 34.89
CA VAL A 367 -13.73 18.21 33.92
C VAL A 367 -15.14 18.20 34.51
N GLY A 368 -15.30 17.74 35.74
CA GLY A 368 -16.60 17.73 36.43
C GLY A 368 -17.26 19.11 36.56
N ARG A 369 -16.45 20.18 36.53
CA ARG A 369 -16.90 21.59 36.62
C ARG A 369 -17.01 22.30 35.27
N SER A 370 -16.70 21.65 34.15
CA SER A 370 -16.74 22.28 32.82
C SER A 370 -18.13 22.24 32.20
N ASP A 371 -18.44 23.23 31.35
CA ASP A 371 -19.68 23.27 30.55
C ASP A 371 -19.37 23.62 29.06
N PRO A 372 -19.54 22.68 28.11
CA PRO A 372 -20.01 21.31 28.32
C PRO A 372 -19.00 20.43 29.09
N ARG A 373 -19.52 19.38 29.73
CA ARG A 373 -18.69 18.34 30.38
C ARG A 373 -18.30 17.28 29.33
N PRO A 374 -17.00 17.08 29.02
CA PRO A 374 -16.58 16.04 28.09
C PRO A 374 -16.78 14.63 28.66
N ASP A 375 -17.11 13.69 27.78
CA ASP A 375 -16.99 12.26 28.06
C ASP A 375 -15.52 11.85 28.04
N VAL A 376 -15.06 11.21 29.13
CA VAL A 376 -13.65 10.86 29.32
C VAL A 376 -13.36 9.40 28.97
N VAL A 377 -12.33 9.19 28.17
CA VAL A 377 -11.59 7.93 28.05
C VAL A 377 -10.38 8.04 28.98
N LEU A 378 -10.25 7.15 29.95
CA LEU A 378 -9.06 7.08 30.81
C LEU A 378 -8.20 5.89 30.38
N VAL A 379 -7.02 6.17 29.83
CA VAL A 379 -6.05 5.15 29.43
C VAL A 379 -5.09 4.81 30.56
N MET A 380 -4.83 3.52 30.74
CA MET A 380 -3.94 2.98 31.76
C MET A 380 -3.27 1.70 31.24
N GLY A 381 -2.10 1.38 31.78
CA GLY A 381 -1.28 0.26 31.33
C GLY A 381 0.21 0.55 31.46
N LEU A 382 1.04 -0.39 31.04
CA LEU A 382 2.46 -0.16 30.86
C LEU A 382 2.67 0.83 29.71
N LYS A 383 2.01 0.56 28.58
CA LYS A 383 2.08 1.36 27.37
C LYS A 383 0.91 2.35 27.38
N THR A 384 1.22 3.64 27.46
CA THR A 384 0.25 4.73 27.44
C THR A 384 0.78 5.87 26.57
N PRO A 385 -0.09 6.78 26.12
CA PRO A 385 0.27 7.69 25.04
C PRO A 385 1.42 8.64 25.40
N ARG A 386 2.14 9.11 24.37
CA ARG A 386 3.35 9.95 24.41
C ARG A 386 4.61 9.13 24.69
N TRP A 387 5.72 9.58 24.10
CA TRP A 387 7.05 8.99 24.31
C TRP A 387 7.43 8.97 25.80
N PRO A 388 8.05 7.90 26.32
CA PRO A 388 8.63 6.73 25.63
C PRO A 388 7.65 5.61 25.24
N GLU A 389 6.34 5.87 25.23
CA GLU A 389 5.22 4.93 25.08
C GLU A 389 5.07 4.00 26.28
N CYS A 390 6.15 3.45 26.84
CA CYS A 390 6.11 2.62 28.04
C CYS A 390 6.59 3.39 29.28
N HIS A 391 5.68 3.63 30.22
CA HIS A 391 5.87 4.50 31.38
C HIS A 391 6.07 3.65 32.63
N ILE A 392 7.24 3.01 32.74
CA ILE A 392 7.59 2.10 33.83
C ILE A 392 8.26 2.88 34.97
N PRO A 393 7.76 2.79 36.23
CA PRO A 393 8.43 3.44 37.35
C PRO A 393 9.82 2.84 37.61
N GLU A 394 10.72 3.65 38.15
CA GLU A 394 12.14 3.29 38.27
C GLU A 394 12.35 2.00 39.11
N TRP A 395 11.58 1.82 40.18
CA TRP A 395 11.64 0.61 41.02
C TRP A 395 11.19 -0.67 40.31
N ALA A 396 10.42 -0.56 39.22
CA ALA A 396 9.92 -1.70 38.47
C ALA A 396 10.85 -2.11 37.30
N LEU A 397 11.85 -1.30 36.96
CA LEU A 397 12.77 -1.58 35.85
C LEU A 397 13.61 -2.85 36.04
N GLY A 398 13.98 -3.15 37.29
CA GLY A 398 14.80 -4.31 37.65
C GLY A 398 14.01 -5.60 37.95
N LEU A 399 12.68 -5.55 37.88
CA LEU A 399 11.83 -6.71 38.17
C LEU A 399 11.85 -7.73 37.03
N THR A 400 11.63 -9.00 37.39
CA THR A 400 11.32 -10.05 36.40
C THR A 400 10.03 -9.71 35.65
N VAL A 401 9.80 -10.37 34.51
CA VAL A 401 8.58 -10.15 33.72
C VAL A 401 7.35 -10.43 34.59
N GLU A 402 7.32 -11.57 35.28
CA GLU A 402 6.19 -12.01 36.09
C GLU A 402 5.90 -11.04 37.25
N GLU A 403 6.94 -10.58 37.95
CA GLU A 403 6.81 -9.61 39.04
C GLU A 403 6.31 -8.25 38.54
N ARG A 404 6.82 -7.78 37.40
CA ARG A 404 6.40 -6.51 36.79
C ARG A 404 4.95 -6.58 36.34
N GLU A 405 4.53 -7.67 35.70
CA GLU A 405 3.13 -7.87 35.27
C GLU A 405 2.18 -7.93 36.48
N ALA A 406 2.58 -8.59 37.56
CA ALA A 406 1.81 -8.62 38.80
C ALA A 406 1.69 -7.22 39.44
N ALA A 407 2.78 -6.45 39.43
CA ALA A 407 2.81 -5.09 39.93
C ALA A 407 1.95 -4.14 39.07
N LEU A 408 2.04 -4.25 37.75
CA LEU A 408 1.21 -3.48 36.82
C LEU A 408 -0.28 -3.79 37.00
N ARG A 409 -0.67 -5.06 37.14
CA ARG A 409 -2.07 -5.40 37.45
C ARG A 409 -2.53 -4.80 38.78
N LYS A 410 -1.66 -4.71 39.79
CA LYS A 410 -1.98 -4.01 41.04
C LYS A 410 -2.21 -2.51 40.81
N HIS A 411 -1.37 -1.86 39.99
CA HIS A 411 -1.55 -0.47 39.57
C HIS A 411 -2.87 -0.25 38.82
N LEU A 412 -3.17 -1.06 37.79
CA LEU A 412 -4.45 -1.00 37.07
C LEU A 412 -5.64 -1.13 38.02
N GLY A 413 -5.56 -2.07 38.96
CA GLY A 413 -6.58 -2.26 39.98
C GLY A 413 -6.74 -1.05 40.91
N ALA A 414 -5.66 -0.34 41.23
CA ALA A 414 -5.71 0.89 42.04
C ALA A 414 -6.38 2.03 41.26
N VAL A 415 -6.01 2.25 39.99
CA VAL A 415 -6.62 3.27 39.11
C VAL A 415 -8.12 3.04 38.96
N VAL A 416 -8.55 1.82 38.64
CA VAL A 416 -9.98 1.50 38.49
C VAL A 416 -10.74 1.71 39.80
N LYS A 417 -10.19 1.27 40.94
CA LYS A 417 -10.84 1.43 42.24
C LYS A 417 -11.00 2.90 42.63
N GLN A 418 -10.00 3.73 42.33
CA GLN A 418 -10.03 5.17 42.58
C GLN A 418 -11.14 5.85 41.77
N TYR A 419 -11.26 5.50 40.48
CA TYR A 419 -12.04 6.30 39.54
C TYR A 419 -13.35 5.68 39.03
N ARG A 420 -13.66 4.41 39.33
CA ARG A 420 -14.91 3.74 38.89
C ARG A 420 -16.22 4.41 39.32
N LYS A 421 -16.19 5.33 40.29
CA LYS A 421 -17.36 6.11 40.70
C LYS A 421 -17.48 7.45 39.96
N ASN A 422 -16.47 7.86 39.21
CA ASN A 422 -16.49 9.12 38.46
C ASN A 422 -17.32 8.93 37.17
N ASP A 423 -18.43 9.64 37.06
CA ASP A 423 -19.39 9.50 35.97
C ASP A 423 -18.97 10.19 34.66
N ALA A 424 -17.93 11.05 34.69
CA ALA A 424 -17.34 11.63 33.49
C ALA A 424 -16.58 10.57 32.67
N ILE A 425 -16.00 9.56 33.33
CA ILE A 425 -15.31 8.46 32.65
C ILE A 425 -16.35 7.53 32.03
N LYS A 426 -16.33 7.41 30.71
CA LYS A 426 -17.23 6.53 29.93
C LYS A 426 -16.55 5.25 29.47
N MET A 427 -15.22 5.25 29.34
CA MET A 427 -14.47 4.11 28.83
C MET A 427 -13.12 3.98 29.53
N TRP A 428 -12.73 2.73 29.77
CA TRP A 428 -11.38 2.34 30.17
C TRP A 428 -10.60 1.96 28.92
N GLN A 429 -9.51 2.65 28.62
CA GLN A 429 -8.57 2.14 27.63
C GLN A 429 -7.48 1.35 28.35
N ILE A 430 -7.25 0.12 27.89
CA ILE A 430 -6.21 -0.76 28.44
C ILE A 430 -5.10 -0.86 27.43
N GLU A 431 -3.92 -0.36 27.80
CA GLU A 431 -2.73 -0.25 26.96
C GLU A 431 -2.95 0.64 25.70
N ASN A 432 -1.85 1.19 25.19
CA ASN A 432 -1.82 1.88 23.90
C ASN A 432 -1.10 0.99 22.87
N GLU A 433 -1.80 0.51 21.85
CA GLU A 433 -1.22 -0.35 20.80
C GLU A 433 -0.34 -1.50 21.37
N PRO A 434 -0.90 -2.43 22.16
CA PRO A 434 -0.15 -3.32 23.06
C PRO A 434 0.83 -4.26 22.37
N TYR A 435 0.60 -4.58 21.08
CA TYR A 435 1.48 -5.45 20.29
C TYR A 435 2.35 -4.69 19.27
N LEU A 436 2.19 -3.37 19.15
CA LEU A 436 3.03 -2.58 18.26
C LEU A 436 4.43 -2.42 18.88
N MET A 437 5.44 -2.91 18.16
CA MET A 437 6.85 -2.83 18.53
C MET A 437 7.41 -1.41 18.28
N PHE A 438 6.97 -0.47 19.12
CA PHE A 438 7.33 0.95 19.07
C PHE A 438 7.46 1.52 20.49
N GLY A 439 8.40 2.45 20.69
CA GLY A 439 8.73 3.01 22.01
C GLY A 439 9.88 2.29 22.73
N LYS A 440 10.18 2.71 23.97
CA LYS A 440 11.16 2.06 24.85
C LYS A 440 10.45 1.14 25.83
N CYS A 441 10.07 -0.04 25.36
CA CYS A 441 9.27 -1.00 26.12
C CYS A 441 10.08 -2.25 26.50
N GLN A 442 9.86 -2.76 27.71
CA GLN A 442 10.37 -4.06 28.15
C GLN A 442 9.45 -5.19 27.67
N ARG A 443 9.99 -6.40 27.55
CA ARG A 443 9.23 -7.59 27.14
C ARG A 443 8.05 -7.85 28.08
N ARG A 444 6.90 -8.23 27.51
CA ARG A 444 5.68 -8.62 28.25
C ARG A 444 5.58 -10.14 28.40
N GLY A 445 4.80 -10.57 29.39
CA GLY A 445 4.45 -11.98 29.57
C GLY A 445 3.52 -12.52 28.47
N ALA A 446 3.35 -13.84 28.39
CA ALA A 446 2.25 -14.41 27.60
C ALA A 446 0.90 -14.00 28.21
N ASP A 447 -0.12 -13.80 27.37
CA ASP A 447 -1.50 -13.50 27.76
C ASP A 447 -1.69 -12.26 28.67
N PHE A 448 -0.69 -11.36 28.74
CA PHE A 448 -0.73 -10.18 29.61
C PHE A 448 -2.02 -9.37 29.40
N LEU A 449 -2.37 -9.16 28.13
CA LEU A 449 -3.49 -8.32 27.73
C LEU A 449 -4.83 -8.90 28.17
N GLU A 450 -4.98 -10.22 28.06
CA GLU A 450 -6.19 -10.91 28.51
C GLU A 450 -6.36 -10.80 30.03
N GLN A 451 -5.26 -10.94 30.79
CA GLN A 451 -5.30 -10.81 32.24
C GLN A 451 -5.66 -9.39 32.70
N GLU A 452 -5.13 -8.36 32.04
CA GLU A 452 -5.44 -6.95 32.33
C GLU A 452 -6.90 -6.62 32.01
N VAL A 453 -7.39 -7.04 30.85
CA VAL A 453 -8.78 -6.85 30.43
C VAL A 453 -9.74 -7.55 31.40
N ASN A 454 -9.47 -8.80 31.75
CA ASN A 454 -10.30 -9.56 32.68
C ASN A 454 -10.32 -8.93 34.08
N LEU A 455 -9.16 -8.43 34.54
CA LEU A 455 -9.08 -7.72 35.81
C LEU A 455 -9.94 -6.45 35.81
N VAL A 456 -9.77 -5.57 34.82
CA VAL A 456 -10.53 -4.31 34.75
C VAL A 456 -12.04 -4.60 34.66
N ARG A 457 -12.43 -5.56 33.82
CA ARG A 457 -13.84 -5.97 33.67
C ARG A 457 -14.43 -6.52 34.98
N SER A 458 -13.63 -7.21 35.79
CA SER A 458 -14.06 -7.71 37.11
C SER A 458 -14.25 -6.60 38.15
N LEU A 459 -13.49 -5.51 38.05
CA LEU A 459 -13.51 -4.39 39.01
C LEU A 459 -14.58 -3.34 38.69
N ASP A 460 -14.87 -3.17 37.39
CA ASP A 460 -15.92 -2.28 36.87
C ASP A 460 -16.57 -2.88 35.61
N PRO A 461 -17.62 -3.71 35.78
CA PRO A 461 -18.33 -4.31 34.64
C PRO A 461 -19.27 -3.33 33.92
N SER A 462 -19.45 -2.11 34.45
CA SER A 462 -20.43 -1.15 33.92
C SER A 462 -19.92 -0.31 32.75
N ARG A 463 -18.59 -0.15 32.65
CA ARG A 463 -17.93 0.65 31.62
C ARG A 463 -17.35 -0.21 30.51
N ARG A 464 -17.32 0.37 29.32
CA ARG A 464 -16.78 -0.28 28.12
C ARG A 464 -15.26 -0.22 28.12
N ILE A 465 -14.62 -1.29 27.63
CA ILE A 465 -13.18 -1.38 27.46
C ILE A 465 -12.82 -1.01 26.02
N LEU A 466 -12.00 0.02 25.85
CA LEU A 466 -11.40 0.44 24.59
C LEU A 466 -10.04 -0.25 24.41
N MET A 467 -9.89 -0.94 23.29
CA MET A 467 -8.60 -1.49 22.85
C MET A 467 -8.10 -0.73 21.64
N THR A 468 -6.78 -0.61 21.48
CA THR A 468 -6.20 0.21 20.41
C THR A 468 -5.08 -0.51 19.66
N ASP A 469 -4.93 -0.25 18.37
CA ASP A 469 -3.83 -0.78 17.55
C ASP A 469 -3.49 0.18 16.38
N GLY A 470 -2.31 -0.02 15.79
CA GLY A 470 -1.79 0.85 14.75
C GLY A 470 -2.64 0.86 13.48
N GLY A 471 -2.96 2.06 13.01
CA GLY A 471 -3.74 2.27 11.81
C GLY A 471 -3.03 1.79 10.56
N GLU A 472 -1.79 2.21 10.39
CA GLU A 472 -1.07 2.06 9.14
C GLU A 472 -0.54 0.63 8.97
N PHE A 473 -0.17 -0.03 10.06
CA PHE A 473 0.52 -1.32 10.03
C PHE A 473 0.01 -2.38 11.03
N GLY A 474 -0.90 -2.02 11.96
CA GLY A 474 -1.41 -2.95 12.98
C GLY A 474 -2.32 -4.05 12.43
N LEU A 475 -2.42 -5.18 13.12
CA LEU A 475 -3.32 -6.28 12.80
C LEU A 475 -4.56 -6.22 13.70
N TRP A 476 -5.48 -5.31 13.39
CA TRP A 476 -6.59 -4.91 14.27
C TRP A 476 -7.35 -6.07 14.91
N ALA A 477 -7.65 -7.14 14.17
CA ALA A 477 -8.38 -8.30 14.69
C ALA A 477 -7.72 -8.99 15.90
N VAL A 478 -6.38 -8.91 16.00
CA VAL A 478 -5.61 -9.49 17.12
C VAL A 478 -5.95 -8.80 18.44
N VAL A 479 -6.18 -7.49 18.41
CA VAL A 479 -6.44 -6.65 19.59
C VAL A 479 -7.93 -6.38 19.79
N ALA A 480 -8.65 -6.12 18.70
CA ALA A 480 -10.07 -5.76 18.68
C ALA A 480 -10.97 -6.80 19.34
N LYS A 481 -10.57 -8.08 19.40
CA LYS A 481 -11.34 -9.15 20.03
C LYS A 481 -11.43 -9.06 21.56
N TYR A 482 -10.55 -8.29 22.21
CA TYR A 482 -10.50 -8.16 23.68
C TYR A 482 -11.38 -7.03 24.23
N GLY A 483 -11.75 -6.05 23.39
CA GLY A 483 -12.48 -4.85 23.80
C GLY A 483 -13.97 -4.88 23.49
N ASP A 484 -14.67 -3.85 23.97
CA ASP A 484 -16.05 -3.53 23.58
C ASP A 484 -16.09 -2.40 22.54
N VAL A 485 -14.94 -1.73 22.32
CA VAL A 485 -14.68 -0.66 21.37
C VAL A 485 -13.27 -0.88 20.83
N PHE A 486 -13.06 -0.59 19.54
CA PHE A 486 -11.73 -0.57 18.94
C PHE A 486 -11.34 0.83 18.48
N GLY A 487 -10.11 1.26 18.82
CA GLY A 487 -9.53 2.51 18.39
C GLY A 487 -8.32 2.30 17.48
N THR A 488 -8.25 3.03 16.37
CA THR A 488 -7.08 3.04 15.48
C THR A 488 -6.31 4.36 15.59
N THR A 489 -5.00 4.30 15.36
CA THR A 489 -4.23 5.49 15.02
C THR A 489 -4.47 5.90 13.56
N MET A 490 -4.19 7.15 13.22
CA MET A 490 -4.29 7.68 11.86
C MET A 490 -3.27 8.80 11.66
N TYR A 491 -2.06 8.39 11.31
CA TYR A 491 -0.98 9.26 10.91
C TYR A 491 -0.83 9.26 9.39
N ARG A 492 -0.68 10.45 8.82
CA ARG A 492 -0.47 10.63 7.38
C ARG A 492 0.99 10.91 7.06
N LYS A 493 1.71 11.58 7.97
CA LYS A 493 3.16 11.85 7.87
C LYS A 493 3.87 11.38 9.12
N ALA A 494 4.95 10.64 8.94
CA ALA A 494 5.79 10.20 10.05
C ALA A 494 7.27 10.25 9.65
N TYR A 495 8.14 10.30 10.66
CA TYR A 495 9.57 10.13 10.47
C TYR A 495 9.98 8.66 10.73
N PRO A 496 10.23 7.86 9.68
CA PRO A 496 10.67 6.48 9.87
C PRO A 496 12.15 6.43 10.28
N THR A 497 12.46 5.83 11.42
CA THR A 497 13.83 5.81 11.97
C THR A 497 14.88 5.18 11.05
N LEU A 498 14.50 4.17 10.25
CA LEU A 498 15.42 3.43 9.38
C LEU A 498 15.79 4.18 8.09
N ILE A 499 14.82 4.81 7.44
CA ILE A 499 15.01 5.46 6.11
C ILE A 499 14.91 6.99 6.16
N GLY A 500 14.43 7.53 7.29
CA GLY A 500 14.29 8.96 7.54
C GLY A 500 15.60 9.75 7.46
N PRO A 501 16.79 9.20 7.81
CA PRO A 501 18.05 9.90 7.58
C PRO A 501 18.32 10.24 6.10
N LEU A 502 17.76 9.46 5.16
CA LEU A 502 17.92 9.67 3.71
C LEU A 502 16.75 10.46 3.10
N PHE A 503 15.52 10.16 3.53
CA PHE A 503 14.30 10.67 2.89
C PHE A 503 13.54 11.71 3.72
N GLY A 504 13.94 11.96 4.97
CA GLY A 504 13.25 12.86 5.88
C GLY A 504 11.88 12.31 6.34
N VAL A 505 10.93 13.21 6.56
CA VAL A 505 9.54 12.85 6.88
C VAL A 505 8.85 12.34 5.62
N ILE A 506 8.16 11.22 5.73
CA ILE A 506 7.47 10.58 4.61
C ILE A 506 5.97 10.68 4.83
N GLU A 507 5.26 11.10 3.78
CA GLU A 507 3.80 10.97 3.71
C GLU A 507 3.44 9.56 3.27
N TYR A 508 2.65 8.85 4.07
CA TYR A 508 2.26 7.49 3.77
C TYR A 508 1.33 7.45 2.56
N PRO A 509 1.56 6.55 1.59
CA PRO A 509 0.71 6.38 0.40
C PRO A 509 -0.56 5.56 0.74
N ILE A 510 -1.25 5.96 1.82
CA ILE A 510 -2.43 5.29 2.37
C ILE A 510 -3.63 6.20 2.14
N THR A 511 -4.64 5.71 1.41
CA THR A 511 -5.88 6.45 1.14
C THR A 511 -6.94 6.14 2.21
N PRO A 512 -8.00 6.97 2.36
CA PRO A 512 -9.04 6.73 3.37
C PRO A 512 -9.72 5.36 3.26
N ASN A 513 -9.86 4.84 2.03
CA ASN A 513 -10.46 3.54 1.78
C ASN A 513 -9.63 2.35 2.32
N TYR A 514 -8.33 2.55 2.59
CA TYR A 514 -7.53 1.54 3.29
C TYR A 514 -8.11 1.23 4.66
N PHE A 515 -8.44 2.26 5.45
CA PHE A 515 -9.01 2.11 6.79
C PHE A 515 -10.39 1.46 6.74
N ARG A 516 -11.21 1.84 5.76
CA ARG A 516 -12.56 1.28 5.55
C ARG A 516 -12.54 -0.19 5.22
N LEU A 517 -11.65 -0.58 4.32
CA LEU A 517 -11.46 -1.99 3.97
C LEU A 517 -10.93 -2.77 5.17
N LYS A 518 -9.93 -2.22 5.88
CA LYS A 518 -9.35 -2.84 7.07
C LYS A 518 -10.40 -3.04 8.16
N GLU A 519 -11.31 -2.09 8.33
CA GLU A 519 -12.47 -2.19 9.22
C GLU A 519 -13.39 -3.35 8.80
N GLN A 520 -13.80 -3.40 7.52
CA GLN A 520 -14.67 -4.47 7.01
C GLN A 520 -14.05 -5.87 7.20
N ILE A 521 -12.77 -6.01 6.90
CA ILE A 521 -12.02 -7.27 7.12
C ILE A 521 -11.94 -7.60 8.61
N THR A 522 -11.69 -6.61 9.46
CA THR A 522 -11.61 -6.85 10.91
C THR A 522 -12.94 -7.31 11.45
N ARG A 523 -14.05 -6.65 11.06
CA ARG A 523 -15.41 -7.00 11.45
C ARG A 523 -15.80 -8.41 11.04
N SER A 524 -15.30 -8.94 9.91
CA SER A 524 -15.62 -10.31 9.48
C SER A 524 -14.88 -11.40 10.27
N ILE A 525 -13.88 -11.03 11.07
CA ILE A 525 -13.02 -11.97 11.81
C ILE A 525 -13.33 -11.97 13.32
N ILE A 526 -13.62 -10.79 13.90
CA ILE A 526 -13.77 -10.65 15.35
C ILE A 526 -15.10 -11.22 15.88
N PRO A 527 -15.15 -11.64 17.16
CA PRO A 527 -16.38 -12.17 17.77
C PRO A 527 -17.54 -11.17 17.84
N ASN A 528 -17.23 -9.89 18.07
CA ASN A 528 -18.23 -8.82 18.17
C ASN A 528 -18.15 -7.86 16.96
N PRO A 529 -18.71 -8.23 15.80
CA PRO A 529 -18.63 -7.42 14.58
C PRO A 529 -19.35 -6.08 14.67
N LYS A 530 -20.22 -5.88 15.67
CA LYS A 530 -21.01 -4.66 15.87
C LYS A 530 -20.35 -3.64 16.80
N GLN A 531 -19.19 -3.97 17.37
CA GLN A 531 -18.49 -3.00 18.22
C GLN A 531 -18.15 -1.72 17.42
N PRO A 532 -18.21 -0.53 18.04
CA PRO A 532 -17.78 0.71 17.42
C PRO A 532 -16.28 0.70 17.13
N PHE A 533 -15.93 1.31 16.01
CA PHE A 533 -14.55 1.58 15.60
C PHE A 533 -14.39 3.09 15.57
N LEU A 534 -13.32 3.59 16.17
CA LEU A 534 -13.02 5.02 16.25
C LEU A 534 -11.56 5.29 15.91
N VAL A 535 -11.24 6.54 15.63
CA VAL A 535 -9.86 7.00 15.51
C VAL A 535 -9.46 7.62 16.83
N ILE A 536 -8.59 6.96 17.60
CA ILE A 536 -8.21 7.40 18.95
C ILE A 536 -6.96 8.31 18.93
N GLU A 537 -6.23 8.31 17.82
CA GLU A 537 -5.06 9.15 17.59
C GLU A 537 -5.02 9.62 16.13
N LEU A 538 -5.76 10.68 15.84
CA LEU A 538 -5.67 11.38 14.56
C LEU A 538 -4.56 12.42 14.62
N GLN A 539 -3.62 12.36 13.69
CA GLN A 539 -2.49 13.29 13.63
C GLN A 539 -2.93 14.77 13.62
N GLY A 540 -2.62 15.49 14.69
CA GLY A 540 -2.86 16.93 14.83
C GLY A 540 -1.59 17.74 15.09
N GLU A 541 -0.42 17.10 15.18
CA GLU A 541 0.88 17.74 15.40
C GLU A 541 1.95 17.12 14.47
N PRO A 542 3.09 17.81 14.23
CA PRO A 542 4.18 17.28 13.44
C PRO A 542 4.85 16.07 14.10
N TRP A 543 5.29 15.12 13.26
CA TRP A 543 6.17 14.03 13.70
C TRP A 543 7.60 14.33 13.23
N SER A 544 8.48 14.66 14.18
CA SER A 544 9.88 15.02 13.93
C SER A 544 10.88 13.95 14.41
N PRO A 545 12.14 13.95 13.90
CA PRO A 545 13.19 13.04 14.36
C PRO A 545 13.59 13.28 15.83
N LYS A 546 13.52 14.54 16.27
CA LYS A 546 13.76 14.98 17.65
C LYS A 546 12.44 15.30 18.32
N HIS A 547 12.44 15.46 19.63
CA HIS A 547 11.26 15.91 20.36
C HIS A 547 10.80 17.30 19.87
N LEU A 548 9.50 17.58 19.98
CA LEU A 548 8.92 18.83 19.48
C LEU A 548 9.42 20.07 20.23
N ASN A 549 9.77 19.93 21.51
CA ASN A 549 10.42 21.00 22.28
C ASN A 549 11.86 21.27 21.84
N GLU A 550 12.51 20.36 21.10
CA GLU A 550 13.88 20.51 20.58
C GLU A 550 13.93 20.87 19.08
N THR A 551 12.80 20.79 18.39
CA THR A 551 12.71 21.05 16.95
C THR A 551 12.33 22.51 16.72
N PRO A 552 13.07 23.30 15.91
CA PRO A 552 12.67 24.67 15.59
C PRO A 552 11.27 24.75 14.98
N TYR A 553 10.49 25.76 15.33
CA TYR A 553 9.10 25.89 14.90
C TYR A 553 8.97 25.96 13.36
N GLU A 554 9.91 26.60 12.68
CA GLU A 554 9.94 26.69 11.21
C GLU A 554 10.02 25.30 10.57
N ARG A 555 10.82 24.40 11.16
CA ARG A 555 10.92 23.02 10.70
C ARG A 555 9.65 22.23 10.97
N GLN A 556 9.00 22.51 12.10
CA GLN A 556 7.70 21.91 12.45
C GLN A 556 6.61 22.32 11.45
N LEU A 557 6.59 23.60 11.05
CA LEU A 557 5.66 24.17 10.07
C LEU A 557 5.81 23.55 8.67
N GLU A 558 7.04 23.26 8.23
CA GLU A 558 7.31 22.55 6.97
C GLU A 558 6.74 21.13 6.98
N ILE A 559 6.81 20.45 8.12
CA ILE A 559 6.33 19.07 8.29
C ILE A 559 4.80 19.04 8.33
N PHE A 560 4.21 19.95 9.10
CA PHE A 560 2.78 19.95 9.43
C PHE A 560 2.21 21.37 9.38
N SER A 561 1.83 21.85 8.18
CA SER A 561 1.28 23.19 8.00
C SER A 561 -0.22 23.27 8.35
N PRO A 562 -0.79 24.46 8.58
CA PRO A 562 -2.23 24.62 8.83
C PRO A 562 -3.10 24.13 7.67
N LYS A 563 -2.59 24.21 6.43
CA LYS A 563 -3.25 23.63 5.25
C LYS A 563 -3.30 22.11 5.37
N TYR A 564 -2.17 21.48 5.68
CA TYR A 564 -2.07 20.04 5.84
C TYR A 564 -2.92 19.51 7.00
N PHE A 565 -3.05 20.28 8.09
CA PHE A 565 -3.95 19.93 9.19
C PHE A 565 -5.42 19.84 8.74
N ARG A 566 -5.91 20.83 7.98
CA ARG A 566 -7.26 20.80 7.39
C ARG A 566 -7.44 19.62 6.43
N GLU A 567 -6.46 19.36 5.57
CA GLU A 567 -6.48 18.19 4.68
C GLU A 567 -6.52 16.87 5.47
N THR A 568 -5.92 16.81 6.67
CA THR A 568 -5.94 15.64 7.53
C THR A 568 -7.31 15.42 8.18
N ILE A 569 -8.02 16.49 8.52
CA ILE A 569 -9.42 16.43 8.98
C ILE A 569 -10.33 15.93 7.85
N GLU A 570 -10.19 16.46 6.62
CA GLU A 570 -10.97 16.00 5.47
C GLU A 570 -10.66 14.54 5.09
N TYR A 571 -9.38 14.15 5.14
CA TYR A 571 -8.96 12.76 5.01
C TYR A 571 -9.66 11.86 6.04
N ALA A 572 -9.65 12.29 7.32
CA ALA A 572 -10.28 11.55 8.39
C ALA A 572 -11.79 11.40 8.14
N LYS A 573 -12.51 12.46 7.77
CA LYS A 573 -13.93 12.38 7.41
C LYS A 573 -14.21 11.38 6.28
N ALA A 574 -13.33 11.29 5.28
CA ALA A 574 -13.46 10.36 4.17
C ALA A 574 -13.24 8.87 4.57
N THR A 575 -12.78 8.59 5.79
CA THR A 575 -12.66 7.20 6.29
C THR A 575 -13.97 6.63 6.83
N GLY A 576 -14.99 7.44 7.09
CA GLY A 576 -16.30 6.94 7.49
C GLY A 576 -16.50 6.60 8.96
N PHE A 577 -15.47 6.70 9.82
CA PHE A 577 -15.67 6.57 11.28
C PHE A 577 -16.56 7.70 11.83
N GLU A 578 -17.11 7.49 13.02
CA GLU A 578 -18.04 8.43 13.68
C GLU A 578 -17.40 9.17 14.86
N GLU A 579 -16.27 8.67 15.38
CA GLU A 579 -15.56 9.30 16.49
C GLU A 579 -14.06 9.44 16.19
N TYR A 580 -13.52 10.63 16.46
CA TYR A 580 -12.11 10.97 16.21
C TYR A 580 -11.54 11.76 17.38
N TYR A 581 -10.38 11.35 17.87
CA TYR A 581 -9.60 12.06 18.88
C TYR A 581 -8.35 12.65 18.23
N LEU A 582 -8.26 13.98 18.26
CA LEU A 582 -7.12 14.71 17.74
C LEU A 582 -5.93 14.61 18.69
N TRP A 583 -4.76 14.32 18.12
CA TRP A 583 -3.49 14.21 18.81
C TRP A 583 -2.66 15.49 18.63
N GLY A 584 -2.50 16.27 19.71
CA GLY A 584 -1.63 17.46 19.70
C GLY A 584 -2.23 18.76 20.23
N ALA A 585 -3.32 18.72 21.00
CA ALA A 585 -3.95 19.92 21.56
C ALA A 585 -2.98 20.75 22.42
N GLU A 586 -2.07 20.09 23.13
CA GLU A 586 -1.04 20.74 23.94
C GLU A 586 -0.05 21.51 23.08
N TRP A 587 0.30 20.95 21.92
CA TRP A 587 1.17 21.59 20.95
C TRP A 587 0.50 22.80 20.31
N TRP A 588 -0.79 22.74 19.97
CA TRP A 588 -1.52 23.90 19.45
C TRP A 588 -1.52 25.08 20.42
N TYR A 589 -1.69 24.79 21.72
CA TYR A 589 -1.61 25.80 22.76
C TYR A 589 -0.21 26.42 22.83
N TRP A 590 0.84 25.59 22.79
CA TRP A 590 2.22 26.07 22.76
C TRP A 590 2.50 26.96 21.54
N VAL A 591 2.06 26.56 20.34
CA VAL A 591 2.23 27.38 19.13
C VAL A 591 1.49 28.71 19.27
N LYS A 592 0.28 28.72 19.84
CA LYS A 592 -0.49 29.94 20.12
C LYS A 592 0.22 30.85 21.12
N THR A 593 0.65 30.34 22.28
CA THR A 593 1.12 31.19 23.38
C THR A 593 2.61 31.49 23.35
N ALA A 594 3.44 30.55 22.91
CA ALA A 594 4.89 30.70 22.88
C ALA A 594 5.42 31.17 21.52
N GLN A 595 4.76 30.79 20.42
CA GLN A 595 5.17 31.18 19.06
C GLN A 595 4.30 32.30 18.46
N GLY A 596 3.16 32.65 19.07
CA GLY A 596 2.28 33.71 18.60
C GLY A 596 1.42 33.34 17.37
N HIS A 597 1.25 32.04 17.11
CA HIS A 597 0.59 31.50 15.92
C HIS A 597 -0.70 30.74 16.30
N PRO A 598 -1.89 31.39 16.27
CA PRO A 598 -3.13 30.77 16.76
C PRO A 598 -3.78 29.79 15.76
N GLU A 599 -3.26 29.65 14.54
CA GLU A 599 -3.96 29.01 13.43
C GLU A 599 -4.33 27.54 13.70
N TYR A 600 -3.48 26.79 14.40
CA TYR A 600 -3.77 25.40 14.78
C TYR A 600 -4.86 25.31 15.84
N TRP A 601 -4.84 26.23 16.81
CA TRP A 601 -5.87 26.33 17.85
C TRP A 601 -7.23 26.65 17.24
N ASP A 602 -7.27 27.59 16.28
CA ASP A 602 -8.50 27.97 15.58
C ASP A 602 -9.05 26.84 14.70
N ILE A 603 -8.19 26.08 14.03
CA ILE A 603 -8.60 24.86 13.31
C ILE A 603 -9.21 23.85 14.28
N GLY A 604 -8.51 23.51 15.38
CA GLY A 604 -9.03 22.59 16.39
C GLY A 604 -10.38 23.04 16.96
N LYS A 605 -10.51 24.33 17.27
CA LYS A 605 -11.76 24.95 17.76
C LYS A 605 -12.89 24.88 16.75
N SER A 606 -12.60 25.03 15.46
CA SER A 606 -13.63 24.92 14.40
C SER A 606 -14.17 23.50 14.24
N VAL A 607 -13.36 22.48 14.56
CA VAL A 607 -13.73 21.06 14.44
C VAL A 607 -14.47 20.56 15.69
N LEU A 608 -14.12 21.07 16.87
CA LEU A 608 -14.67 20.61 18.15
C LEU A 608 -16.01 21.24 18.54
N LYS A 609 -16.36 22.40 17.97
CA LYS A 609 -17.67 23.04 18.12
C LYS A 609 -18.75 22.22 17.41
#